data_AF-A0A3A6DK28-F1
#
_entry.id   AF-A0A3A6DK28-F1
#
_cell.length_a   1.000
_cell.length_b   1.000
_cell.length_c   1.000
_cell.angle_alpha   90.00
_cell.angle_beta   90.00
_cell.angle_gamma   90.00
#
_symmetry.space_group_name_H-M   'P 1'
#
loop_
_entity.id
_entity.type
_entity.pdbx_description
1 polymer ?
#
loop_
_entity_poly.entity_id
_entity_poly.type
_entity_poly.pdbx_seq_one_letter_code
_entity_poly.pdbx_strand_id
1 'polypeptide(L)'
;MGRGMSLEHDLNDSNAYYCSCERALIHKKPTPIQVVKVDYPERSAAKITEAYYKTPSTTDYNGIYRGRAIDFEAKETRQKTSFPFKSIHPHQIEHLKKVLQHGGIGFFIIRFTTLEETYLIDAGILIDMYYEGERKSISYMKVKEVGSLIRMGLTPRLCYLDNVDALYFKEEKSYGTKSKRGNGGCECITEATRSKGHQRNNR
;
A
#
# COMPACT_ATOMS: atom_id res chain seq x y z
N MET A 1 27.60 -11.86 0.54
CA MET A 1 26.25 -11.49 1.02
C MET A 1 26.35 -10.06 1.48
N GLY A 2 25.90 -9.14 0.62
CA GLY A 2 26.42 -7.77 0.55
C GLY A 2 25.57 -6.76 1.30
N ARG A 3 26.25 -5.83 1.99
CA ARG A 3 25.81 -4.51 2.48
C ARG A 3 24.30 -4.39 2.71
N GLY A 4 23.87 -4.45 3.96
CA GLY A 4 22.49 -4.16 4.36
C GLY A 4 22.04 -2.81 3.80
N MET A 5 21.23 -2.85 2.75
CA MET A 5 20.65 -1.66 2.13
C MET A 5 19.62 -1.06 3.09
N SER A 6 19.42 0.25 3.02
CA SER A 6 18.46 0.93 3.90
C SER A 6 17.04 0.41 3.64
N LEU A 7 16.18 0.48 4.66
CA LEU A 7 14.76 0.13 4.50
C LEU A 7 14.10 0.88 3.35
N GLU A 8 14.45 2.16 3.17
CA GLU A 8 13.95 2.99 2.06
C GLU A 8 14.32 2.40 0.70
N HIS A 9 15.56 1.96 0.51
CA HIS A 9 15.99 1.40 -0.77
C HIS A 9 15.24 0.10 -1.08
N ASP A 10 15.13 -0.80 -0.11
CA ASP A 10 14.38 -2.05 -0.29
C ASP A 10 12.90 -1.82 -0.59
N LEU A 11 12.29 -0.79 0.02
CA LEU A 11 10.91 -0.39 -0.27
C LEU A 11 10.76 0.17 -1.68
N ASN A 12 11.67 1.04 -2.10
CA ASN A 12 11.65 1.61 -3.45
C ASN A 12 11.80 0.51 -4.52
N ASP A 13 12.73 -0.42 -4.33
CA ASP A 13 12.91 -1.58 -5.22
C ASP A 13 11.65 -2.46 -5.26
N SER A 14 11.05 -2.71 -4.09
CA SER A 14 9.83 -3.50 -3.99
C SER A 14 8.65 -2.82 -4.66
N ASN A 15 8.49 -1.51 -4.48
CA ASN A 15 7.43 -0.72 -5.09
C ASN A 15 7.60 -0.63 -6.62
N ALA A 16 8.83 -0.49 -7.11
CA ALA A 16 9.13 -0.54 -8.54
C ALA A 16 8.74 -1.91 -9.14
N TYR A 17 9.06 -2.99 -8.43
CA TYR A 17 8.62 -4.34 -8.81
C TYR A 17 7.10 -4.49 -8.81
N TYR A 18 6.40 -4.03 -7.76
CA TYR A 18 4.94 -4.10 -7.70
C TYR A 18 4.27 -3.31 -8.81
N CYS A 19 4.83 -2.17 -9.19
CA CYS A 19 4.36 -1.38 -10.32
C CYS A 19 4.59 -2.12 -11.65
N SER A 20 5.78 -2.68 -11.88
CA SER A 20 6.12 -3.32 -13.15
C SER A 20 5.36 -4.62 -13.43
N CYS A 21 4.92 -5.33 -12.38
CA CYS A 21 4.05 -6.51 -12.50
C CYS A 21 2.56 -6.18 -12.35
N GLU A 22 2.17 -4.90 -12.39
CA GLU A 22 0.79 -4.44 -12.27
C GLU A 22 0.08 -4.89 -10.97
N ARG A 23 0.84 -5.20 -9.91
CA ARG A 23 0.29 -5.62 -8.61
C ARG A 23 -0.21 -4.43 -7.79
N ALA A 24 0.54 -3.34 -7.76
CA ALA A 24 0.18 -2.13 -7.00
C ALA A 24 0.86 -0.88 -7.58
N LEU A 25 0.23 0.29 -7.42
CA LEU A 25 0.80 1.57 -7.78
C LEU A 25 1.11 2.37 -6.51
N ILE A 26 2.34 2.25 -6.01
CA ILE A 26 2.77 2.83 -4.72
C ILE A 26 4.08 3.60 -4.94
N HIS A 27 4.15 4.81 -4.40
CA HIS A 27 5.30 5.69 -4.55
C HIS A 27 5.72 6.32 -3.23
N LYS A 28 7.01 6.66 -3.14
CA LYS A 28 7.52 7.54 -2.09
C LYS A 28 7.23 9.00 -2.49
N LYS A 29 6.73 9.79 -1.55
CA LYS A 29 6.57 11.24 -1.71
C LYS A 29 7.96 11.90 -1.70
N PRO A 30 8.22 12.85 -2.60
CA PRO A 30 9.49 13.57 -2.60
C PRO A 30 9.63 14.41 -1.33
N THR A 31 10.87 14.59 -0.87
CA THR A 31 11.17 15.43 0.30
C THR A 31 10.68 16.86 0.03
N PRO A 32 9.80 17.42 0.88
CA PRO A 32 9.23 18.73 0.61
C PRO A 32 10.28 19.83 0.81
N ILE A 33 10.48 20.66 -0.21
CA ILE A 33 11.36 21.82 -0.19
C ILE A 33 10.58 23.09 -0.52
N GLN A 34 10.96 24.20 0.10
CA GLN A 34 10.58 25.54 -0.32
C GLN A 34 11.65 26.09 -1.25
N VAL A 35 11.36 26.16 -2.53
CA VAL A 35 12.25 26.83 -3.49
C VAL A 35 12.14 28.34 -3.30
N VAL A 36 13.26 29.00 -3.08
CA VAL A 36 13.34 30.46 -2.87
C VAL A 36 13.93 31.14 -4.08
N LYS A 37 14.96 30.56 -4.69
CA LYS A 37 15.61 31.12 -5.88
C LYS A 37 15.90 30.05 -6.92
N VAL A 38 15.61 30.41 -8.18
CA VAL A 38 15.86 29.59 -9.36
C VAL A 38 16.55 30.46 -10.41
N ASP A 39 17.65 29.94 -10.95
CA ASP A 39 18.34 30.49 -12.10
C ASP A 39 17.99 29.68 -13.35
N TYR A 40 17.92 30.36 -14.50
CA TYR A 40 17.61 29.74 -15.81
C TYR A 40 18.77 30.00 -16.78
N PRO A 41 19.81 29.14 -16.78
CA PRO A 41 20.96 29.34 -17.67
C PRO A 41 20.58 29.24 -19.15
N GLU A 42 19.60 28.41 -19.49
CA GLU A 42 19.04 28.26 -20.85
C GLU A 42 17.56 27.88 -20.78
N ARG A 43 16.81 28.00 -21.90
CA ARG A 43 15.34 27.77 -21.92
C ARG A 43 14.90 26.37 -21.48
N SER A 44 15.76 25.36 -21.58
CA SER A 44 15.48 23.96 -21.24
C SER A 44 15.90 23.57 -19.82
N ALA A 45 16.55 24.47 -19.07
CA ALA A 45 17.16 24.14 -17.79
C ALA A 45 16.75 25.13 -16.70
N ALA A 46 16.26 24.60 -15.58
CA ALA A 46 16.01 25.34 -14.36
C ALA A 46 16.95 24.83 -13.27
N LYS A 47 17.70 25.73 -12.63
CA LYS A 47 18.62 25.41 -11.54
C LYS A 47 18.13 26.06 -10.26
N ILE A 48 17.70 25.26 -9.30
CA ILE A 48 17.41 25.74 -7.95
C ILE A 48 18.74 26.15 -7.30
N THR A 49 18.87 27.42 -6.92
CA THR A 49 20.08 27.94 -6.26
C THR A 49 19.89 28.14 -4.77
N GLU A 50 18.65 28.25 -4.30
CA GLU A 50 18.32 28.41 -2.89
C GLU A 50 16.99 27.73 -2.57
N ALA A 51 17.02 26.85 -1.57
CA ALA A 51 15.83 26.19 -1.06
C ALA A 51 15.99 25.83 0.42
N TYR A 52 14.86 25.77 1.14
CA TYR A 52 14.79 25.33 2.53
C TYR A 52 13.96 24.07 2.65
N TYR A 53 14.37 23.13 3.50
CA TYR A 53 13.53 21.97 3.81
C TYR A 53 12.27 22.40 4.56
N LYS A 54 11.13 21.81 4.18
CA LYS A 54 9.90 21.93 4.96
C LYS A 54 9.70 20.68 5.81
N THR A 55 9.08 20.85 6.97
CA THR A 55 8.56 19.70 7.71
C THR A 55 7.42 19.08 6.91
N PRO A 56 7.47 17.77 6.60
CA PRO A 56 6.36 17.09 5.95
C PRO A 56 5.12 17.13 6.85
N SER A 57 3.94 17.18 6.22
CA SER A 57 2.65 17.12 6.91
C SER A 57 2.01 15.73 6.84
N THR A 58 2.58 14.82 6.06
CA THR A 58 2.05 13.49 5.79
C THR A 58 3.16 12.44 5.92
N THR A 59 2.78 11.18 5.86
CA THR A 59 3.66 10.01 5.71
C THR A 59 4.43 10.00 4.38
N ASP A 60 5.48 9.17 4.34
CA ASP A 60 6.40 9.09 3.19
C ASP A 60 5.87 8.29 1.99
N TYR A 61 4.98 7.30 2.16
CA TYR A 61 4.52 6.44 1.06
C TYR A 61 3.01 6.42 0.91
N ASN A 62 2.52 6.43 -0.33
CA ASN A 62 1.12 6.24 -0.62
C ASN A 62 0.90 5.61 -2.00
N GLY A 63 -0.33 5.16 -2.26
CA GLY A 63 -0.68 4.54 -3.52
C GLY A 63 -2.05 3.88 -3.54
N ILE A 64 -2.23 3.01 -4.52
CA ILE A 64 -3.45 2.23 -4.72
C ILE A 64 -3.08 0.75 -4.81
N TYR A 65 -3.83 -0.08 -4.09
CA TYR A 65 -3.76 -1.53 -4.17
C TYR A 65 -5.16 -2.13 -4.11
N ARG A 66 -5.51 -2.96 -5.09
CA ARG A 66 -6.83 -3.62 -5.19
C ARG A 66 -7.99 -2.64 -5.05
N GLY A 67 -7.88 -1.46 -5.69
CA GLY A 67 -8.90 -0.40 -5.65
C GLY A 67 -8.98 0.38 -4.34
N ARG A 68 -8.14 0.10 -3.34
CA ARG A 68 -8.10 0.84 -2.07
C ARG A 68 -6.86 1.73 -1.98
N ALA A 69 -7.06 2.92 -1.41
CA ALA A 69 -5.95 3.80 -1.06
C ALA A 69 -5.11 3.17 0.04
N ILE A 70 -3.79 3.12 -0.18
CA ILE A 70 -2.78 2.73 0.80
C ILE A 70 -1.96 3.97 1.15
N ASP A 71 -1.67 4.14 2.44
CA ASP A 71 -0.76 5.15 2.94
C ASP A 71 0.04 4.55 4.12
N PHE A 72 1.36 4.69 4.11
CA PHE A 72 2.19 4.11 5.17
C PHE A 72 3.48 4.88 5.42
N GLU A 73 4.03 4.64 6.60
CA GLU A 73 5.29 5.20 7.07
C GLU A 73 6.31 4.08 7.31
N ALA A 74 7.58 4.34 7.00
CA ALA A 74 8.65 3.35 7.15
C ALA A 74 9.74 3.87 8.07
N LYS A 75 10.02 3.16 9.16
CA LYS A 75 11.05 3.54 10.13
C LYS A 75 11.98 2.36 10.40
N GLU A 76 13.24 2.67 10.66
CA GLU A 76 14.22 1.67 11.07
C GLU A 76 14.90 2.06 12.38
N THR A 77 15.28 1.05 13.16
CA THR A 77 15.99 1.22 14.44
C THR A 77 17.13 0.21 14.55
N ARG A 78 18.20 0.62 15.24
CA ARG A 78 19.31 -0.26 15.65
C ARG A 78 19.11 -0.85 17.05
N GLN A 79 18.11 -0.37 17.80
CA GLN A 79 17.77 -0.92 19.11
C GLN A 79 17.29 -2.36 18.97
N LYS A 80 17.68 -3.24 19.90
CA LYS A 80 17.29 -4.66 19.88
C LYS A 80 16.03 -4.96 20.67
N THR A 81 15.67 -4.08 21.61
CA THR A 81 14.64 -4.36 22.63
C THR A 81 13.38 -3.53 22.47
N SER A 82 13.44 -2.41 21.74
CA SER A 82 12.29 -1.52 21.54
C SER A 82 12.43 -0.62 20.31
N PHE A 83 11.30 -0.13 19.81
CA PHE A 83 11.23 0.96 18.86
C PHE A 83 10.69 2.23 19.56
N PRO A 84 11.44 3.35 19.55
CA PRO A 84 11.06 4.54 20.30
C PRO A 84 10.02 5.39 19.54
N PHE A 85 8.92 5.79 20.18
CA PHE A 85 7.87 6.56 19.51
C PHE A 85 8.30 7.95 19.07
N LYS A 86 9.35 8.54 19.67
CA LYS A 86 9.96 9.79 19.20
C LYS A 86 10.48 9.71 17.75
N SER A 87 10.68 8.49 17.22
CA SER A 87 11.05 8.28 15.82
C SER A 87 9.87 8.47 14.86
N ILE A 88 8.64 8.52 15.36
CA ILE A 88 7.44 8.85 14.60
C ILE A 88 7.11 10.32 14.91
N HIS A 89 6.98 11.14 13.87
CA HIS A 89 6.59 12.52 14.07
C HIS A 89 5.07 12.64 14.31
N PRO A 90 4.60 13.57 15.16
CA PRO A 90 3.17 13.70 15.47
C PRO A 90 2.27 13.85 14.24
N HIS A 91 2.73 14.57 13.22
CA HIS A 91 1.96 14.75 11.99
C HIS A 91 1.70 13.42 11.23
N GLN A 92 2.58 12.42 11.37
CA GLN A 92 2.42 11.10 10.73
C GLN A 92 1.28 10.32 11.40
N ILE A 93 1.20 10.37 12.73
CA ILE A 93 0.10 9.78 13.53
C ILE A 93 -1.23 10.44 13.14
N GLU A 94 -1.28 11.78 13.15
CA GLU A 94 -2.50 12.53 12.80
C GLU A 94 -2.94 12.30 11.36
N HIS A 95 -1.99 12.21 10.42
CA HIS A 95 -2.28 11.92 9.02
C HIS A 95 -2.88 10.51 8.86
N LEU A 96 -2.24 9.48 9.42
CA LEU A 96 -2.73 8.11 9.32
C LEU A 96 -4.09 7.94 10.02
N LYS A 97 -4.32 8.62 11.14
CA LYS A 97 -5.63 8.66 11.79
C LYS A 97 -6.72 9.15 10.83
N LYS A 98 -6.46 10.22 10.07
CA LYS A 98 -7.39 10.72 9.04
C LYS A 98 -7.56 9.73 7.88
N VAL A 99 -6.48 9.11 7.41
CA VAL A 99 -6.55 8.07 6.37
C VAL A 99 -7.52 6.95 6.78
N LEU A 100 -7.39 6.45 8.01
CA LEU A 100 -8.26 5.40 8.54
C LEU A 100 -9.71 5.87 8.65
N GLN A 101 -9.94 7.10 9.13
CA GLN A 101 -11.29 7.70 9.21
C GLN A 101 -11.98 7.80 7.84
N HIS A 102 -11.23 7.96 6.76
CA HIS A 102 -11.74 8.01 5.39
C HIS A 102 -11.75 6.64 4.68
N GLY A 103 -11.53 5.54 5.40
CA GLY A 103 -11.59 4.18 4.85
C GLY A 103 -10.36 3.76 4.04
N GLY A 104 -9.26 4.50 4.12
CA GLY A 104 -7.97 4.09 3.58
C GLY A 104 -7.30 2.99 4.40
N ILE A 105 -6.32 2.32 3.81
CA ILE A 105 -5.44 1.37 4.50
C ILE A 105 -4.22 2.15 5.00
N GLY A 106 -4.03 2.16 6.32
CA GLY A 106 -2.92 2.83 7.00
C GLY A 106 -2.06 1.85 7.78
N PHE A 107 -0.74 1.84 7.60
CA PHE A 107 0.16 1.00 8.39
C PHE A 107 1.56 1.61 8.57
N PHE A 108 2.36 0.98 9.43
CA PHE A 108 3.79 1.24 9.58
C PHE A 108 4.61 0.02 9.17
N ILE A 109 5.75 0.26 8.53
CA ILE A 109 6.79 -0.74 8.32
C ILE A 109 7.96 -0.41 9.25
N ILE A 110 8.26 -1.28 10.20
CA ILE A 110 9.32 -1.08 11.19
C ILE A 110 10.42 -2.13 11.02
N ARG A 111 11.64 -1.68 10.73
CA ARG A 111 12.82 -2.56 10.64
C ARG A 111 13.69 -2.47 11.90
N PHE A 112 13.95 -3.62 12.51
CA PHE A 112 14.99 -3.79 13.52
C PHE A 112 16.28 -4.21 12.83
N THR A 113 17.08 -3.24 12.38
CA THR A 113 18.26 -3.47 11.53
C THR A 113 19.26 -4.45 12.14
N THR A 114 19.49 -4.38 13.46
CA THR A 114 20.40 -5.28 14.17
C THR A 114 19.87 -6.71 14.31
N LEU A 115 18.56 -6.91 14.13
CA LEU A 115 17.91 -8.22 14.17
C LEU A 115 17.60 -8.75 12.76
N GLU A 116 17.82 -7.94 11.72
CA GLU A 116 17.47 -8.23 10.33
C GLU A 116 15.98 -8.59 10.12
N GLU A 117 15.11 -8.10 11.01
CA GLU A 117 13.68 -8.35 10.94
C GLU A 117 12.92 -7.06 10.60
N THR A 118 11.91 -7.19 9.74
CA THR A 118 11.03 -6.08 9.33
C THR A 118 9.58 -6.49 9.56
N TYR A 119 8.79 -5.64 10.20
CA TYR A 119 7.40 -5.90 10.57
C TYR A 119 6.46 -4.88 9.93
N LEU A 120 5.28 -5.35 9.49
CA LEU A 120 4.14 -4.49 9.17
C LEU A 120 3.20 -4.45 10.37
N ILE A 121 2.85 -3.25 10.83
CA ILE A 121 1.94 -3.02 11.94
C ILE A 121 0.80 -2.14 11.47
N ASP A 122 -0.45 -2.54 11.75
CA ASP A 122 -1.63 -1.72 11.53
C ASP A 122 -1.48 -0.33 12.18
N ALA A 123 -1.85 0.74 11.46
CA ALA A 123 -1.67 2.08 12.00
C ALA A 123 -2.57 2.34 13.20
N GLY A 124 -3.79 1.78 13.25
CA GLY A 124 -4.71 1.93 14.37
C GLY A 124 -4.09 1.45 15.67
N ILE A 125 -3.43 0.29 15.64
CA ILE A 125 -2.72 -0.27 16.81
C ILE A 125 -1.65 0.70 17.34
N LEU A 126 -0.81 1.26 16.44
CA LEU A 126 0.25 2.18 16.87
C LEU A 126 -0.30 3.55 17.29
N ILE A 127 -1.37 4.02 16.66
CA ILE A 127 -2.06 5.26 17.02
C ILE A 127 -2.62 5.14 18.44
N ASP A 128 -3.29 4.04 18.77
CA ASP A 128 -3.84 3.79 20.11
C ASP A 128 -2.72 3.78 21.17
N MET A 129 -1.66 3.00 20.94
CA MET A 129 -0.50 2.96 21.84
C MET A 129 0.20 4.32 21.99
N TYR A 130 0.20 5.16 20.94
CA TYR A 130 0.80 6.49 20.98
C TYR A 130 0.02 7.43 21.90
N TYR A 131 -1.32 7.38 21.90
CA TYR A 131 -2.16 8.24 22.73
C TYR A 131 -2.39 7.72 24.16
N GLU A 132 -2.25 6.42 24.42
CA GLU A 132 -2.31 5.85 25.78
C GLU A 132 -1.24 6.44 26.74
N GLY A 133 -0.23 7.15 26.22
CA GLY A 133 0.52 8.19 26.94
C GLY A 133 1.56 7.71 27.98
N GLU A 134 1.50 6.47 28.44
CA GLU A 134 2.45 5.98 29.47
C GLU A 134 3.80 5.52 28.91
N ARG A 135 3.85 5.09 27.63
CA ARG A 135 5.05 4.48 27.05
C ARG A 135 5.71 5.37 26.00
N LYS A 136 7.03 5.54 26.12
CA LYS A 136 7.86 6.29 25.15
C LYS A 136 8.37 5.43 23.98
N SER A 137 8.03 4.14 23.98
CA SER A 137 8.47 3.14 23.02
C SER A 137 7.53 1.93 23.00
N ILE A 138 7.57 1.16 21.92
CA ILE A 138 6.98 -0.16 21.81
C ILE A 138 8.10 -1.21 21.94
N SER A 139 7.92 -2.22 22.79
CA SER A 139 8.94 -3.27 22.94
C SER A 139 9.01 -4.14 21.68
N TYR A 140 10.18 -4.71 21.40
CA TYR A 140 10.36 -5.63 20.29
C TYR A 140 9.39 -6.82 20.38
N MET A 141 9.19 -7.38 21.57
CA MET A 141 8.20 -8.45 21.77
C MET A 141 6.78 -8.00 21.44
N LYS A 142 6.40 -6.78 21.82
CA LYS A 142 5.08 -6.24 21.48
C LYS A 142 4.95 -6.03 19.96
N VAL A 143 6.01 -5.57 19.28
CA VAL A 143 6.03 -5.50 17.81
C VAL A 143 5.81 -6.88 17.17
N LYS A 144 6.43 -7.95 17.68
CA LYS A 144 6.18 -9.32 17.15
C LYS A 144 4.76 -9.79 17.38
N GLU A 145 4.17 -9.40 18.52
CA GLU A 145 2.83 -9.81 18.92
C GLU A 145 1.75 -9.14 18.05
N VAL A 146 1.88 -7.83 17.82
CA VAL A 146 0.86 -7.04 17.10
C VAL A 146 1.15 -6.85 15.62
N GLY A 147 2.43 -7.00 15.24
CA GLY A 147 2.90 -6.86 13.88
C GLY A 147 2.98 -8.20 13.16
N SER A 148 3.08 -8.15 11.84
CA SER A 148 3.31 -9.30 10.98
C SER A 148 4.69 -9.21 10.36
N LEU A 149 5.47 -10.30 10.45
CA LEU A 149 6.82 -10.34 9.87
C LEU A 149 6.73 -10.25 8.34
N ILE A 150 7.49 -9.32 7.75
CA ILE A 150 7.57 -9.15 6.30
C ILE A 150 8.66 -10.08 5.77
N ARG A 151 8.26 -10.96 4.87
CA ARG A 151 9.19 -11.86 4.19
C ARG A 151 10.10 -11.07 3.25
N MET A 152 11.42 -11.24 3.42
CA MET A 152 12.40 -10.74 2.46
C MET A 152 12.55 -11.69 1.27
N GLY A 153 12.77 -11.12 0.08
CA GLY A 153 12.93 -11.86 -1.17
C GLY A 153 14.00 -11.26 -2.08
N LEU A 154 14.21 -11.90 -3.22
CA LEU A 154 15.05 -11.32 -4.29
C LEU A 154 14.27 -10.27 -5.07
N THR A 155 13.08 -10.63 -5.54
CA THR A 155 12.15 -9.79 -6.29
C THR A 155 10.71 -10.18 -5.93
N PRO A 156 9.98 -9.38 -5.14
CA PRO A 156 10.39 -8.11 -4.52
C PRO A 156 11.35 -8.32 -3.34
N ARG A 157 12.01 -7.23 -2.90
CA ARG A 157 12.89 -7.24 -1.71
C ARG A 157 12.09 -7.42 -0.42
N LEU A 158 10.95 -6.75 -0.31
CA LEU A 158 10.03 -6.79 0.82
C LEU A 158 8.64 -7.17 0.33
N CYS A 159 8.20 -8.37 0.70
CA CYS A 159 6.91 -8.93 0.30
C CYS A 159 5.73 -8.38 1.12
N TYR A 160 5.74 -7.08 1.45
CA TYR A 160 4.80 -6.49 2.42
C TYR A 160 3.33 -6.51 1.95
N LEU A 161 3.07 -6.55 0.64
CA LEU A 161 1.70 -6.66 0.14
C LEU A 161 1.05 -8.00 0.52
N ASP A 162 1.83 -9.06 0.73
CA ASP A 162 1.32 -10.34 1.24
C ASP A 162 0.75 -10.16 2.67
N ASN A 163 1.42 -9.35 3.49
CA ASN A 163 0.96 -8.98 4.82
C ASN A 163 -0.28 -8.08 4.76
N VAL A 164 -0.33 -7.14 3.81
CA VAL A 164 -1.50 -6.28 3.56
C VAL A 164 -2.71 -7.13 3.16
N ASP A 165 -2.54 -8.10 2.26
CA ASP A 165 -3.60 -9.04 1.87
C ASP A 165 -4.14 -9.79 3.08
N ALA A 166 -3.24 -10.36 3.89
CA ALA A 166 -3.59 -11.12 5.07
C ALA A 166 -4.29 -10.29 6.15
N LEU A 167 -3.97 -9.00 6.27
CA LEU A 167 -4.52 -8.13 7.31
C LEU A 167 -5.84 -7.47 6.90
N TYR A 168 -5.93 -6.97 5.67
CA TYR A 168 -7.02 -6.08 5.24
C TYR A 168 -7.98 -6.70 4.21
N PHE A 169 -7.68 -7.87 3.65
CA PHE A 169 -8.45 -8.47 2.56
C PHE A 169 -8.85 -9.94 2.84
N LYS A 170 -9.05 -10.29 4.12
CA LYS A 170 -9.36 -11.66 4.58
C LYS A 170 -10.62 -12.30 3.95
N GLU A 171 -11.50 -11.52 3.31
CA GLU A 171 -12.82 -11.98 2.86
C GLU A 171 -12.94 -12.35 1.37
N GLU A 172 -11.88 -12.28 0.55
CA GLU A 172 -11.95 -12.75 -0.86
C GLU A 172 -11.73 -14.28 -1.03
N LYS A 173 -12.22 -15.07 -0.08
CA LYS A 173 -12.36 -16.52 -0.25
C LYS A 173 -13.75 -16.98 0.15
N SER A 174 -14.77 -16.59 -0.62
CA SER A 174 -16.02 -17.36 -0.66
C SER A 174 -16.83 -17.17 -1.96
N TYR A 175 -17.18 -18.33 -2.53
CA TYR A 175 -18.09 -18.66 -3.64
C TYR A 175 -17.59 -18.53 -5.08
N GLY A 176 -17.37 -19.70 -5.68
CA GLY A 176 -16.90 -19.86 -7.04
C GLY A 176 -17.99 -19.90 -8.11
N THR A 177 -17.55 -20.19 -9.33
CA THR A 177 -18.37 -20.88 -10.31
C THR A 177 -17.55 -22.06 -10.84
N LYS A 178 -18.01 -23.26 -10.52
CA LYS A 178 -17.64 -24.47 -11.26
C LYS A 178 -18.01 -24.22 -12.72
N SER A 179 -17.01 -24.10 -13.59
CA SER A 179 -17.24 -24.25 -15.03
C SER A 179 -17.57 -25.71 -15.31
N LYS A 180 -18.86 -26.05 -15.29
CA LYS A 180 -19.40 -27.16 -16.05
C LYS A 180 -20.14 -26.56 -17.24
N ARG A 181 -19.45 -26.40 -18.38
CA ARG A 181 -20.15 -26.38 -19.67
C ARG A 181 -20.23 -27.82 -20.15
N GLY A 182 -21.41 -28.39 -19.93
CA GLY A 182 -21.85 -29.61 -20.56
C GLY A 182 -22.01 -29.38 -22.06
N ASN A 183 -21.56 -30.38 -22.80
CA ASN A 183 -21.81 -30.63 -24.20
C ASN A 183 -23.32 -30.84 -24.42
N GLY A 184 -23.86 -30.39 -25.55
CA GLY A 184 -25.23 -30.72 -25.97
C GLY A 184 -25.86 -29.63 -26.81
N GLY A 185 -25.77 -29.79 -28.14
CA GLY A 185 -26.08 -28.76 -29.13
C GLY A 185 -27.57 -28.49 -29.36
N CYS A 186 -27.80 -27.55 -30.28
CA CYS A 186 -29.01 -27.50 -31.07
C CYS A 186 -28.63 -26.92 -32.45
N GLU A 187 -28.84 -27.73 -33.48
CA GLU A 187 -28.60 -27.45 -34.88
C GLU A 187 -29.61 -26.43 -35.42
N CYS A 188 -29.15 -25.53 -36.28
CA CYS A 188 -30.00 -24.72 -37.13
C CYS A 188 -30.16 -25.42 -38.48
N ILE A 189 -31.36 -25.85 -38.87
CA ILE A 189 -31.71 -26.08 -40.27
C ILE A 189 -33.23 -25.96 -40.56
N THR A 190 -33.51 -25.19 -41.62
CA THR A 190 -34.54 -25.29 -42.67
C THR A 190 -36.04 -25.00 -42.42
N GLU A 191 -36.47 -23.88 -43.04
CA GLU A 191 -37.54 -23.70 -44.05
C GLU A 191 -39.00 -24.18 -43.86
N ALA A 192 -39.89 -23.20 -44.10
CA ALA A 192 -41.11 -23.22 -44.91
C ALA A 192 -42.37 -23.97 -44.43
N THR A 193 -43.46 -23.24 -44.17
CA THR A 193 -44.61 -23.06 -45.11
C THR A 193 -45.91 -22.57 -44.42
N ARG A 194 -46.56 -21.59 -45.07
CA ARG A 194 -48.02 -21.35 -45.24
C ARG A 194 -49.02 -21.49 -44.06
N SER A 195 -49.66 -20.33 -43.79
CA SER A 195 -51.06 -19.99 -44.17
C SER A 195 -52.12 -19.75 -43.07
N LYS A 196 -52.86 -18.64 -43.28
CA LYS A 196 -54.21 -18.23 -42.81
C LYS A 196 -54.37 -17.95 -41.30
N GLY A 197 -55.04 -16.90 -40.85
CA GLY A 197 -55.79 -15.83 -41.49
C GLY A 197 -56.56 -14.98 -40.45
N HIS A 198 -57.26 -13.96 -40.96
CA HIS A 198 -58.38 -13.20 -40.34
C HIS A 198 -58.05 -12.21 -39.20
N GLN A 199 -58.21 -10.90 -39.44
CA GLN A 199 -59.38 -10.06 -39.08
C GLN A 199 -59.49 -9.84 -37.55
N ARG A 200 -59.60 -8.63 -36.98
CA ARG A 200 -60.38 -7.43 -37.31
C ARG A 200 -59.97 -6.28 -36.35
N ASN A 201 -60.21 -5.04 -36.80
CA ASN A 201 -60.65 -3.81 -36.09
C ASN A 201 -60.72 -3.86 -34.53
N ASN A 202 -60.42 -2.79 -33.79
CA ASN A 202 -61.18 -1.53 -33.83
C ASN A 202 -60.50 -0.45 -32.95
N ARG A 203 -60.56 0.79 -33.45
CA ARG A 203 -60.61 2.09 -32.76
C ARG A 203 -59.43 2.52 -31.89
#